data_AF-A0A818N5X8-F1
#
_entry.id   AF-A0A818N5X8-F1
#
_cell.length_a   1.000
_cell.length_b   1.000
_cell.length_c   1.000
_cell.angle_alpha   90.00
_cell.angle_beta   90.00
_cell.angle_gamma   90.00
#
_symmetry.space_group_name_H-M   'P 1'
#
loop_
_entity.id
_entity.type
_entity.pdbx_description
1 polymer ?
#
loop_
_entity_poly.entity_id
_entity_poly.type
_entity_poly.pdbx_seq_one_letter_code
_entity_poly.pdbx_strand_id
1 'polypeptide(L)'
;MFSPNRRSYGFRQITFNSDRYIITQEEQVNFFFIITSGQVVVSKKSSPDQEVVLKILGEGDYFGALPIFFNIPSHVALKARDQVTCMMMDRQTFQGMVAPEIKSIERITQAYYEFIHSVEK
;
A
#
# COMPACT_ATOMS: atom_id res chain seq x y z
N MET A 1 7.18 -7.52 31.95
CA MET A 1 6.67 -8.90 31.83
C MET A 1 5.89 -8.98 30.53
N PHE A 2 6.52 -9.49 29.46
CA PHE A 2 5.92 -9.55 28.11
C PHE A 2 4.86 -10.66 28.08
N SER A 3 3.62 -10.30 27.69
CA SER A 3 2.50 -11.24 27.64
C SER A 3 2.61 -12.19 26.43
N PRO A 4 2.24 -13.49 26.54
CA PRO A 4 2.68 -14.55 25.62
C PRO A 4 1.86 -14.71 24.33
N ASN A 5 0.91 -13.85 24.03
CA ASN A 5 0.05 -14.01 22.84
C ASN A 5 0.64 -13.29 21.61
N ARG A 6 1.79 -13.75 21.11
CA ARG A 6 2.21 -13.42 19.74
C ARG A 6 1.36 -14.25 18.77
N ARG A 7 0.13 -13.80 18.50
CA ARG A 7 -0.52 -14.16 17.23
C ARG A 7 0.47 -13.71 16.15
N SER A 8 1.01 -14.61 15.33
CA SER A 8 1.68 -14.16 14.12
C SER A 8 0.60 -13.42 13.34
N TYR A 9 0.77 -12.12 13.13
CA TYR A 9 -0.25 -11.27 12.50
C TYR A 9 -0.42 -11.58 11.01
N GLY A 10 -0.09 -12.79 10.54
CA GLY A 10 -0.15 -13.17 9.14
C GLY A 10 0.89 -12.50 8.24
N PHE A 11 1.79 -11.66 8.80
CA PHE A 11 2.86 -11.05 8.01
C PHE A 11 3.89 -12.08 7.57
N ARG A 12 4.26 -12.02 6.30
CA ARG A 12 5.37 -12.77 5.69
C ARG A 12 6.35 -11.79 5.09
N GLN A 13 7.64 -12.10 5.15
CA GLN A 13 8.65 -11.26 4.51
C GLN A 13 8.69 -11.54 3.00
N ILE A 14 8.84 -10.48 2.21
CA ILE A 14 9.06 -10.54 0.76
C ILE A 14 10.10 -9.49 0.37
N THR A 15 10.90 -9.79 -0.65
CA THR A 15 11.92 -8.89 -1.18
C THR A 15 11.73 -8.71 -2.68
N PHE A 16 11.77 -7.46 -3.12
CA PHE A 16 11.69 -7.04 -4.52
C PHE A 16 13.04 -6.51 -4.97
N ASN A 17 13.45 -6.90 -6.17
CA ASN A 17 14.65 -6.36 -6.79
C ASN A 17 14.41 -4.91 -7.24
N SER A 18 15.50 -4.14 -7.35
CA SER A 18 15.47 -2.81 -7.96
C SER A 18 14.76 -2.83 -9.30
N ASP A 19 14.06 -1.74 -9.58
CA ASP A 19 13.31 -1.48 -10.79
C ASP A 19 12.11 -2.40 -11.07
N ARG A 20 11.73 -3.26 -10.11
CA ARG A 20 10.52 -4.08 -10.23
C ARG A 20 9.30 -3.30 -9.76
N TYR A 21 8.23 -3.35 -10.57
CA TYR A 21 6.91 -2.97 -10.11
C TYR A 21 6.43 -3.95 -9.05
N ILE A 22 6.01 -3.40 -7.91
CA ILE A 22 5.36 -4.11 -6.82
C ILE A 22 3.85 -4.11 -7.04
N ILE A 23 3.31 -2.97 -7.48
CA ILE A 23 1.91 -2.78 -7.89
C ILE A 23 1.92 -1.91 -9.16
N THR A 24 1.14 -2.29 -10.16
CA THR A 24 0.92 -1.48 -11.35
C THR A 24 -0.36 -0.65 -11.22
N GLN A 25 -0.43 0.48 -11.93
CA GLN A 25 -1.66 1.27 -11.97
C GLN A 25 -2.79 0.44 -12.60
N GLU A 26 -4.00 0.57 -12.05
CA GLU A 26 -5.19 -0.22 -12.34
C GLU A 26 -5.12 -1.70 -11.93
N GLU A 27 -4.08 -2.10 -11.18
CA GLU A 27 -3.97 -3.46 -10.65
C GLU A 27 -4.88 -3.67 -9.44
N GLN A 28 -5.49 -4.85 -9.37
CA GLN A 28 -6.21 -5.29 -8.19
C GLN A 28 -5.24 -5.65 -7.07
N VAL A 29 -5.31 -4.91 -5.96
CA VAL A 29 -4.38 -5.07 -4.84
C VAL A 29 -4.94 -6.06 -3.82
N ASN A 30 -4.15 -7.11 -3.55
CA ASN A 30 -4.52 -8.20 -2.65
C ASN A 30 -3.66 -8.27 -1.38
N PHE A 31 -2.70 -7.35 -1.24
CA PHE A 31 -1.74 -7.38 -0.16
C PHE A 31 -1.48 -5.98 0.40
N PHE A 32 -1.35 -5.91 1.71
CA PHE A 32 -0.86 -4.75 2.45
C PHE A 32 0.62 -4.95 2.76
N PHE A 33 1.41 -3.89 2.64
CA PHE A 33 2.86 -3.94 2.82
C PHE A 33 3.35 -2.88 3.79
N ILE A 34 4.33 -3.24 4.62
CA ILE A 34 5.15 -2.31 5.41
C ILE A 34 6.60 -2.49 4.94
N ILE A 35 7.27 -1.41 4.59
CA ILE A 35 8.65 -1.42 4.13
C ILE A 35 9.56 -1.58 5.35
N THR A 36 10.42 -2.60 5.33
CA THR A 36 11.44 -2.83 6.37
C THR A 36 12.86 -2.50 5.91
N SER A 37 13.07 -2.32 4.60
CA SER A 37 14.33 -1.85 4.01
C SER A 37 14.10 -1.41 2.57
N GLY A 38 14.87 -0.43 2.11
CA GLY A 38 14.82 0.08 0.74
C GLY A 38 13.79 1.19 0.54
N GLN A 39 13.59 1.58 -0.72
CA GLN A 39 12.73 2.68 -1.13
C GLN A 39 11.77 2.29 -2.27
N VAL A 40 10.54 2.77 -2.20
CA VAL A 40 9.50 2.56 -3.22
C VAL A 40 9.09 3.90 -3.81
N VAL A 41 9.12 4.01 -5.13
CA VAL A 41 8.59 5.16 -5.86
C VAL A 41 7.10 4.98 -6.08
N VAL A 42 6.32 5.99 -5.71
CA VAL A 42 4.91 6.11 -6.05
C VAL A 42 4.79 7.02 -7.25
N SER A 43 4.18 6.52 -8.32
CA SER A 43 4.01 7.28 -9.56
C SER A 43 2.62 7.09 -10.15
N LYS A 44 2.20 8.02 -10.99
CA LYS A 44 0.95 7.93 -11.75
C LYS A 44 1.20 8.26 -13.21
N LYS A 45 0.59 7.49 -14.10
CA LYS A 45 0.58 7.83 -15.53
C LYS A 45 -0.55 8.80 -15.81
N SER A 46 -0.21 9.98 -16.33
CA SER A 46 -1.17 10.99 -16.83
C SER A 46 -1.45 10.83 -18.33
N SER A 47 -0.52 10.21 -19.06
CA SER A 47 -0.68 9.81 -20.47
C SER A 47 0.24 8.61 -20.77
N PRO A 48 0.16 7.97 -21.95
CA PRO A 48 1.03 6.84 -22.30
C PRO A 48 2.53 7.13 -22.13
N ASP A 49 2.94 8.37 -22.42
CA ASP A 49 4.34 8.82 -22.42
C ASP A 49 4.70 9.69 -21.21
N GLN A 50 3.76 9.92 -20.28
CA GLN A 50 3.98 10.79 -19.14
C GLN A 50 3.66 10.08 -17.83
N GLU A 51 4.71 9.87 -17.04
CA GLU A 51 4.66 9.34 -15.68
C GLU A 51 5.17 10.41 -14.71
N VAL A 52 4.36 10.71 -13.69
CA VAL A 52 4.68 11.69 -12.68
C VAL A 52 4.98 10.97 -11.36
N VAL A 53 6.15 11.23 -10.78
CA VAL A 53 6.48 10.76 -9.43
C VAL A 53 5.73 11.60 -8.41
N LEU A 54 4.92 10.95 -7.58
CA LEU A 54 4.13 11.60 -6.54
C LEU A 54 4.85 11.64 -5.19
N LYS A 55 5.53 10.55 -4.83
CA LYS A 55 6.20 10.38 -3.54
C LYS A 55 7.25 9.27 -3.61
N ILE A 56 8.22 9.31 -2.70
CA ILE A 56 9.10 8.17 -2.39
C ILE A 56 8.79 7.72 -0.96
N LEU A 57 8.56 6.42 -0.79
CA LEU A 57 8.36 5.75 0.50
C LEU A 57 9.64 5.05 0.92
N GLY A 58 9.91 4.99 2.22
CA GLY A 58 11.09 4.33 2.80
C GLY A 58 10.74 3.40 3.97
N GLU A 59 11.75 3.00 4.73
CA GLU A 59 11.58 2.15 5.91
C GLU A 59 10.54 2.74 6.89
N GLY A 60 9.62 1.89 7.34
CA GLY A 60 8.51 2.27 8.22
C GLY A 60 7.25 2.76 7.50
N ASP A 61 7.35 3.20 6.24
CA ASP A 61 6.17 3.51 5.43
C ASP A 61 5.41 2.24 5.01
N TYR A 62 4.15 2.41 4.63
CA TYR A 62 3.27 1.34 4.18
C TYR A 62 2.50 1.70 2.90
N PHE A 63 2.00 0.68 2.20
CA PHE A 63 1.18 0.85 1.00
C PHE A 63 0.20 -0.31 0.79
N GLY A 64 -0.72 -0.14 -0.17
CA GLY A 64 -1.75 -1.14 -0.52
C GLY A 64 -3.03 -1.09 0.34
N ALA A 65 -3.10 -0.20 1.33
CA ALA A 65 -4.25 -0.11 2.24
C ALA A 65 -5.54 0.38 1.55
N LEU A 66 -5.49 1.50 0.82
CA LEU A 66 -6.70 2.13 0.25
C LEU A 66 -7.44 1.23 -0.75
N PRO A 67 -6.75 0.59 -1.72
CA PRO A 67 -7.40 -0.34 -2.64
C PRO A 67 -8.13 -1.49 -1.93
N ILE A 68 -7.57 -1.97 -0.81
CA ILE A 68 -8.16 -3.03 0.00
C ILE A 68 -9.41 -2.53 0.75
N PHE A 69 -9.36 -1.32 1.33
CA PHE A 69 -10.47 -0.73 2.06
C PHE A 69 -11.69 -0.49 1.16
N PHE A 70 -11.49 0.13 0.01
CA PHE A 70 -12.59 0.49 -0.89
C PHE A 70 -12.95 -0.57 -1.92
N ASN A 71 -12.19 -1.67 -1.96
CA ASN A 71 -12.34 -2.71 -2.98
C ASN A 71 -12.23 -2.15 -4.41
N ILE A 72 -11.19 -1.37 -4.66
CA ILE A 72 -10.91 -0.71 -5.94
C ILE A 72 -9.51 -1.08 -6.43
N PRO A 73 -9.22 -0.93 -7.74
CA PRO A 73 -7.86 -1.00 -8.25
C PRO A 73 -6.93 0.07 -7.66
N SER A 74 -5.62 -0.11 -7.81
CA SER A 74 -4.64 0.92 -7.47
C SER A 74 -4.69 2.07 -8.48
N HIS A 75 -4.83 3.31 -8.01
CA HIS A 75 -4.77 4.51 -8.85
C HIS A 75 -3.34 4.97 -9.18
N VAL A 76 -2.35 4.32 -8.57
CA VAL A 76 -0.93 4.64 -8.69
C VAL A 76 -0.14 3.36 -8.94
N ALA A 77 1.03 3.50 -9.55
CA ALA A 77 2.02 2.45 -9.63
C ALA A 77 3.03 2.58 -8.48
N LEU A 78 3.56 1.45 -8.03
CA LEU A 78 4.59 1.34 -7.01
C LEU A 78 5.76 0.55 -7.56
N LYS A 79 6.93 1.18 -7.64
CA LYS A 79 8.15 0.59 -8.19
C LYS A 79 9.27 0.61 -7.16
N ALA A 80 9.94 -0.51 -6.98
CA ALA A 80 11.13 -0.60 -6.15
C ALA A 80 12.25 0.28 -6.75
N ARG A 81 12.74 1.27 -6.00
CA ARG A 81 13.83 2.16 -6.40
C ARG A 81 15.19 1.48 -6.25
N ASP A 82 15.30 0.63 -5.24
CA ASP A 82 16.44 -0.20 -4.89
C ASP A 82 15.93 -1.60 -4.49
N GLN A 83 16.75 -2.42 -3.84
CA GLN A 83 16.25 -3.66 -3.26
C GLN A 83 15.36 -3.37 -2.05
N VAL A 84 14.07 -3.67 -2.18
CA VAL A 84 13.06 -3.39 -1.15
C VAL A 84 12.69 -4.67 -0.43
N THR A 85 12.71 -4.67 0.89
CA THR A 85 12.13 -5.73 1.71
C THR A 85 10.90 -5.21 2.44
N CYS A 86 9.84 -6.01 2.43
CA CYS A 86 8.57 -5.69 3.07
C CYS A 86 8.09 -6.82 3.97
N MET A 87 7.33 -6.44 4.99
CA MET A 87 6.36 -7.33 5.63
C MET A 87 5.05 -7.24 4.85
N MET A 88 4.56 -8.38 4.36
CA MET A 88 3.38 -8.50 3.52
C MET A 88 2.27 -9.26 4.26
N MET A 89 1.05 -8.72 4.22
CA MET A 89 -0.16 -9.34 4.78
C MET A 89 -1.22 -9.45 3.68
N ASP A 90 -1.93 -10.57 3.63
CA ASP A 90 -3.04 -10.72 2.69
C ASP A 90 -4.24 -9.85 3.06
N ARG A 91 -5.05 -9.55 2.05
CA ARG A 91 -6.25 -8.73 2.13
C ARG A 91 -7.21 -9.17 3.24
N GLN A 92 -7.50 -10.46 3.36
CA GLN A 92 -8.51 -10.95 4.29
C GLN A 92 -8.05 -10.77 5.73
N THR A 93 -6.77 -11.07 6.00
CA THR A 93 -6.15 -10.84 7.30
C THR A 93 -6.14 -9.35 7.66
N PHE A 94 -5.77 -8.47 6.71
CA PHE A 94 -5.76 -7.03 6.93
C PHE A 94 -7.17 -6.49 7.24
N GLN A 95 -8.17 -6.85 6.43
CA GLN A 95 -9.56 -6.45 6.63
C GLN A 95 -10.10 -6.90 7.99
N GLY A 96 -9.80 -8.13 8.41
CA GLY A 96 -10.18 -8.64 9.73
C GLY A 96 -9.52 -7.87 10.88
N MET A 97 -8.29 -7.41 10.71
CA MET A 97 -7.57 -6.61 11.72
C MET A 97 -8.17 -5.21 11.87
N VAL A 98 -8.52 -4.56 10.75
CA VAL A 98 -9.03 -3.19 10.76
C VAL A 98 -10.54 -3.10 10.97
N ALA A 99 -11.29 -4.19 10.76
CA ALA A 99 -12.75 -4.26 10.88
C ALA A 99 -13.37 -3.54 12.08
N PRO A 100 -12.82 -3.65 13.31
CA PRO A 100 -13.38 -2.95 14.48
C PRO A 100 -13.30 -1.42 14.37
N GLU A 101 -12.29 -0.91 13.66
CA GLU A 101 -11.99 0.52 13.51
C GLU A 101 -12.52 1.10 12.20
N ILE A 102 -13.06 0.26 11.29
CA ILE A 102 -13.50 0.65 9.95
C ILE A 102 -14.46 1.84 9.98
N LYS A 103 -15.46 1.87 10.88
CA LYS A 103 -16.42 2.99 10.94
C LYS A 103 -15.76 4.34 11.29
N SER A 104 -14.68 4.32 12.06
CA SER A 104 -13.92 5.51 12.44
C SER A 104 -12.95 5.92 11.32
N ILE A 105 -12.33 4.93 10.66
CA ILE A 105 -11.33 5.10 9.61
C ILE A 105 -11.98 5.48 8.27
N GLU A 106 -13.19 4.97 7.97
CA GLU A 106 -13.92 5.21 6.73
C GLU A 106 -14.10 6.70 6.44
N ARG A 107 -14.47 7.51 7.43
CA ARG A 107 -14.65 8.96 7.22
C ARG A 107 -13.36 9.67 6.79
N ILE A 108 -12.24 9.34 7.44
CA ILE A 108 -10.93 9.94 7.14
C ILE A 108 -10.43 9.45 5.79
N THR A 109 -10.60 8.16 5.54
CA THR A 109 -10.08 7.49 4.34
C THR A 109 -10.90 7.86 3.11
N GLN A 110 -12.22 8.02 3.25
CA GLN A 110 -13.13 8.43 2.18
C GLN A 110 -12.85 9.89 1.78
N ALA A 111 -12.68 10.79 2.75
CA ALA A 111 -12.28 12.16 2.48
C ALA A 111 -10.92 12.24 1.78
N TYR A 112 -9.95 11.39 2.17
CA TYR A 112 -8.66 11.28 1.49
C TYR A 112 -8.78 10.73 0.06
N TYR A 113 -9.65 9.75 -0.16
CA TYR A 113 -9.93 9.18 -1.48
C TYR A 113 -10.57 10.21 -2.42
N GLU A 114 -11.61 10.88 -1.95
CA GLU A 114 -12.27 11.98 -2.67
C GLU A 114 -11.30 13.13 -2.94
N PHE A 115 -10.44 13.46 -1.97
CA PHE A 115 -9.40 14.47 -2.14
C PHE A 115 -8.45 14.11 -3.28
N ILE A 116 -7.89 12.89 -3.31
CA ILE A 116 -7.03 12.42 -4.41
C ILE A 116 -7.76 12.56 -5.75
N HIS A 117 -9.02 12.12 -5.84
CA HIS A 117 -9.79 12.21 -7.10
C HIS A 117 -10.17 13.65 -7.48
N SER A 118 -10.28 14.56 -6.51
CA SER A 118 -10.64 15.96 -6.75
C SER A 118 -9.46 16.80 -7.27
N VAL A 119 -8.24 16.46 -6.86
CA VAL A 119 -7.00 17.13 -7.30
C VAL A 119 -6.56 16.65 -8.69
N GLU A 120 -7.14 15.56 -9.18
CA GLU A 120 -6.87 14.96 -10.48
C GLU A 120 -7.75 15.51 -11.63
N LYS A 121 -8.59 16.53 -11.35
CA LYS A 121 -9.37 17.27 -12.37
C LYS A 121 -8.74 18.61 -12.73
#